data_AF-A0A368RFX8-F1
#
_entry.id   AF-A0A368RFX8-F1
#
_cell.length_a   1.000
_cell.length_b   1.000
_cell.length_c   1.000
_cell.angle_alpha   90.00
_cell.angle_beta   90.00
_cell.angle_gamma   90.00
#
_symmetry.space_group_name_H-M   'P 1'
#
loop_
_entity.id
_entity.type
_entity.pdbx_description
1 polymer ?
#
loop_
_entity_poly.entity_id
_entity_poly.type
_entity_poly.pdbx_seq_one_letter_code
_entity_poly.pdbx_strand_id
1 'polypeptide(L)'
;MGHNLGEGSEFDDWKAKIYAGLISGELKLRMHVALKPILAENRGKQYVRPWMGVLVNVPTKWEDGRQVGASANQLKEQLSRFCPLKVTALWNSRGHTGTAIIEFGNDWSGFGNARAFESYFMTEGHGKRDWKKKENGYSGLFGWVAMDEDYFYQGPTGGHLRKKGNLKTINDIENEGVRKTGKLVADLASQVEVKDRHLNELECEYNGIITSLDKMVEEKEKFVLSHEKFEKLDVRTKQPDDLAARSNCDRRSNEQEKQMVCDFLPAFFSSFVNEHLATFFSL
;
A
#
# COMPACT_ATOMS: atom_id res chain seq x y z
N MET A 1 29.26 -3.62 -21.38
CA MET A 1 29.21 -2.95 -20.06
C MET A 1 28.22 -3.73 -19.21
N GLY A 2 28.68 -4.28 -18.08
CA GLY A 2 27.85 -5.13 -17.22
C GLY A 2 26.85 -4.29 -16.45
N HIS A 3 25.56 -4.60 -16.60
CA HIS A 3 24.51 -4.01 -15.78
C HIS A 3 24.23 -4.91 -14.57
N ASN A 4 24.21 -4.26 -13.41
CA ASN A 4 24.05 -4.82 -12.08
C ASN A 4 22.76 -5.65 -11.95
N LEU A 5 22.90 -6.92 -11.52
CA LEU A 5 21.83 -7.79 -11.05
C LEU A 5 21.56 -7.61 -9.53
N GLY A 6 21.85 -6.44 -8.98
CA GLY A 6 21.94 -6.22 -7.52
C GLY A 6 20.69 -5.70 -6.83
N GLU A 7 19.71 -5.14 -7.55
CA GLU A 7 18.60 -4.41 -6.92
C GLU A 7 17.40 -5.29 -6.52
N GLY A 8 17.29 -6.50 -7.09
CA GLY A 8 16.21 -7.44 -6.72
C GLY A 8 16.29 -7.93 -5.26
N SER A 9 17.50 -8.09 -4.71
CA SER A 9 17.65 -8.70 -3.38
C SER A 9 17.25 -7.80 -2.22
N GLU A 10 17.39 -6.48 -2.36
CA GLU A 10 17.07 -5.53 -1.28
C GLU A 10 15.55 -5.29 -1.18
N PHE A 11 14.86 -5.29 -2.32
CA PHE A 11 13.41 -5.19 -2.38
C PHE A 11 12.73 -6.47 -1.87
N ASP A 12 13.27 -7.64 -2.20
CA ASP A 12 12.78 -8.93 -1.70
C ASP A 12 13.04 -9.11 -0.19
N ASP A 13 14.18 -8.65 0.32
CA ASP A 13 14.48 -8.62 1.75
C ASP A 13 13.53 -7.66 2.51
N TRP A 14 13.24 -6.50 1.94
CA TRP A 14 12.26 -5.57 2.52
C TRP A 14 10.84 -6.15 2.52
N LYS A 15 10.40 -6.80 1.43
CA LYS A 15 9.13 -7.54 1.40
C LYS A 15 9.09 -8.61 2.48
N ALA A 16 10.14 -9.43 2.59
CA ALA A 16 10.23 -10.50 3.58
C ALA A 16 10.14 -9.97 5.01
N LYS A 17 10.78 -8.82 5.33
CA LYS A 17 10.70 -8.17 6.64
C LYS A 17 9.30 -7.62 6.96
N ILE A 18 8.63 -7.02 5.98
CA ILE A 18 7.24 -6.52 6.13
C ILE A 18 6.28 -7.69 6.37
N TYR A 19 6.35 -8.74 5.54
CA TYR A 19 5.52 -9.93 5.69
C TYR A 19 5.80 -10.67 7.01
N ALA A 20 7.07 -10.79 7.41
CA ALA A 20 7.45 -11.37 8.69
C ALA A 20 6.92 -10.55 9.88
N GLY A 21 6.97 -9.22 9.83
CA GLY A 21 6.40 -8.36 10.88
C GLY A 21 4.86 -8.47 10.98
N LEU A 22 4.18 -8.57 9.84
CA LEU A 22 2.73 -8.74 9.79
C LEU A 22 2.27 -10.13 10.30
N ILE A 23 3.06 -11.18 10.01
CA ILE A 23 2.77 -12.57 10.34
C ILE A 23 3.26 -12.97 11.75
N SER A 24 4.36 -12.38 12.23
CA SER A 24 5.01 -12.74 13.52
C SER A 24 4.14 -12.44 14.75
N GLY A 25 3.09 -11.64 14.61
CA GLY A 25 2.19 -11.38 15.74
C GLY A 25 2.87 -10.53 16.82
N GLU A 26 3.75 -9.60 16.46
CA GLU A 26 4.30 -8.61 17.40
C GLU A 26 3.20 -7.79 18.08
N LEU A 27 2.09 -7.50 17.38
CA LEU A 27 0.88 -6.93 17.97
C LEU A 27 0.20 -7.89 18.96
N LYS A 28 0.21 -9.19 18.67
CA LYS A 28 -0.29 -10.27 19.53
C LYS A 28 0.53 -10.34 20.83
N LEU A 29 1.85 -10.22 20.73
CA LEU A 29 2.80 -10.20 21.85
C LEU A 29 2.63 -8.97 22.73
N ARG A 30 2.53 -7.75 22.17
CA ARG A 30 2.39 -6.52 22.96
C ARG A 30 1.07 -6.45 23.74
N MET A 31 -0.05 -6.87 23.13
CA MET A 31 -1.34 -6.98 23.86
C MET A 31 -1.33 -8.09 24.91
N HIS A 32 -0.78 -9.28 24.59
CA HIS A 32 -0.69 -10.38 25.55
C HIS A 32 0.20 -10.05 26.75
N VAL A 33 1.33 -9.36 26.55
CA VAL A 33 2.28 -9.05 27.63
C VAL A 33 1.68 -8.06 28.63
N ALA A 34 0.89 -7.08 28.18
CA ALA A 34 0.25 -6.11 29.07
C ALA A 34 -0.95 -6.66 29.87
N LEU A 35 -1.63 -7.70 29.36
CA LEU A 35 -2.87 -8.25 29.96
C LEU A 35 -2.68 -9.62 30.64
N LYS A 36 -1.54 -10.29 30.44
CA LYS A 36 -1.22 -11.64 30.94
C LYS A 36 -1.60 -11.90 32.41
N PRO A 37 -1.35 -10.99 33.38
CA PRO A 37 -1.74 -11.23 34.77
C PRO A 37 -3.27 -11.21 34.99
N ILE A 38 -4.00 -10.36 34.25
CA ILE A 38 -5.44 -10.13 34.40
C ILE A 38 -6.26 -11.28 33.78
N LEU A 39 -5.68 -11.96 32.79
CA LEU A 39 -6.35 -12.99 31.99
C LEU A 39 -6.32 -14.38 32.64
N ALA A 40 -5.28 -14.73 33.39
CA ALA A 40 -5.10 -16.08 33.94
C ALA A 40 -6.16 -16.46 34.98
N GLU A 41 -6.60 -15.50 35.81
CA GLU A 41 -7.58 -15.72 36.89
C GLU A 41 -9.05 -15.73 36.40
N ASN A 42 -9.30 -15.31 35.15
CA ASN A 42 -10.65 -15.05 34.63
C ASN A 42 -11.03 -15.94 33.43
N ARG A 43 -10.23 -16.96 33.08
CA ARG A 43 -10.42 -17.77 31.85
C ARG A 43 -11.73 -18.55 31.76
N GLY A 44 -12.41 -18.79 32.88
CA GLY A 44 -13.74 -19.40 32.91
C GLY A 44 -14.90 -18.43 33.14
N LYS A 45 -14.61 -17.15 33.42
CA LYS A 45 -15.64 -16.16 33.74
C LYS A 45 -16.20 -15.55 32.47
N GLN A 46 -17.51 -15.38 32.44
CA GLN A 46 -18.19 -14.70 31.35
C GLN A 46 -18.65 -13.31 31.81
N TYR A 47 -18.40 -12.33 30.96
CA TYR A 47 -18.72 -10.93 31.18
C TYR A 47 -19.78 -10.47 30.19
N VAL A 48 -20.58 -9.50 30.59
CA VAL A 48 -21.52 -8.85 29.67
C VAL A 48 -20.76 -7.86 28.79
N ARG A 49 -21.00 -7.92 27.47
CA ARG A 49 -20.44 -7.00 26.46
C ARG A 49 -21.55 -6.15 25.82
N PRO A 50 -21.41 -4.81 25.63
CA PRO A 50 -20.28 -3.97 26.07
C PRO A 50 -20.04 -4.10 27.57
N TRP A 51 -18.81 -3.82 28.00
CA TRP A 51 -18.43 -3.95 29.41
C TRP A 51 -19.37 -3.11 30.26
N MET A 52 -20.12 -3.77 31.13
CA MET A 52 -21.15 -3.14 31.96
C MET A 52 -20.83 -3.30 33.44
N GLY A 53 -21.10 -2.26 34.22
CA GLY A 53 -21.14 -2.29 35.68
C GLY A 53 -22.57 -2.28 36.20
N VAL A 54 -22.81 -3.00 37.30
CA VAL A 54 -24.05 -2.91 38.06
C VAL A 54 -23.79 -2.03 39.27
N LEU A 55 -24.65 -1.04 39.49
CA LEU A 55 -24.64 -0.17 40.67
C LEU A 55 -25.98 -0.30 41.38
N VAL A 56 -25.96 -0.61 42.68
CA VAL A 56 -27.16 -0.80 43.50
C VAL A 56 -27.12 0.09 44.74
N ASN A 57 -28.24 0.09 45.47
CA ASN A 57 -28.47 0.95 46.63
C ASN A 57 -28.48 2.44 46.29
N VAL A 58 -28.86 2.78 45.05
CA VAL A 58 -29.03 4.18 44.64
C VAL A 58 -30.16 4.79 45.47
N PRO A 59 -29.94 5.89 46.20
CA PRO A 59 -30.96 6.50 47.03
C PRO A 59 -32.22 6.85 46.24
N THR A 60 -33.37 6.42 46.76
CA THR A 60 -34.69 6.76 46.22
C THR A 60 -35.57 7.37 47.32
N LYS A 61 -36.52 8.20 46.91
CA LYS A 61 -37.53 8.81 47.75
C LYS A 61 -38.91 8.45 47.20
N TRP A 62 -39.88 8.32 48.10
CA TRP A 62 -41.27 8.14 47.70
C TRP A 62 -41.91 9.52 47.51
N GLU A 63 -42.33 9.81 46.29
CA GLU A 63 -42.89 11.10 45.89
C GLU A 63 -44.00 10.86 44.86
N ASP A 64 -45.17 11.47 45.06
CA ASP A 64 -46.35 11.33 44.17
C ASP A 64 -46.72 9.88 43.81
N GLY A 65 -46.64 8.97 44.79
CA GLY A 65 -47.02 7.56 44.60
C GLY A 65 -46.02 6.73 43.80
N ARG A 66 -44.80 7.22 43.56
CA ARG A 66 -43.71 6.51 42.87
C ARG A 66 -42.37 6.69 43.57
N GLN A 67 -41.43 5.77 43.36
CA GLN A 67 -40.03 5.99 43.69
C GLN A 67 -39.37 6.92 42.68
N VAL A 68 -38.79 8.00 43.16
CA VAL A 68 -37.94 8.92 42.41
C VAL A 68 -36.51 8.80 42.95
N GLY A 69 -35.52 8.83 42.07
CA GLY A 69 -34.10 8.69 42.44
C GLY A 69 -33.21 9.60 41.59
N ALA A 70 -31.91 9.51 41.82
CA ALA A 70 -30.92 10.23 41.03
C ALA A 70 -31.10 9.95 39.52
N SER A 71 -31.02 11.00 38.71
CA SER A 71 -31.08 10.84 37.26
C SER A 71 -29.83 10.13 36.73
N ALA A 72 -29.93 9.54 35.54
CA ALA A 72 -28.78 8.95 34.86
C ALA A 72 -27.60 9.92 34.70
N ASN A 73 -27.88 11.20 34.45
CA ASN A 73 -26.84 12.23 34.29
C ASN A 73 -26.14 12.54 35.62
N GLN A 74 -26.89 12.66 36.72
CA GLN A 74 -26.31 12.86 38.05
C GLN A 74 -25.41 11.67 38.45
N LEU A 75 -25.87 10.44 38.21
CA LEU A 75 -25.05 9.25 38.47
C LEU A 75 -23.81 9.21 37.57
N LYS A 76 -23.94 9.59 36.30
CA LYS A 76 -22.81 9.65 35.36
C LYS A 76 -21.75 10.66 35.81
N GLU A 77 -22.17 11.82 36.33
CA GLU A 77 -21.28 12.84 36.86
C GLU A 77 -20.54 12.35 38.13
N GLN A 78 -21.26 11.72 39.06
CA GLN A 78 -20.67 11.13 40.28
C GLN A 78 -19.63 10.05 39.97
N LEU A 79 -19.85 9.28 38.90
CA LEU A 79 -19.00 8.18 38.47
C LEU A 79 -17.98 8.58 37.39
N SER A 80 -17.84 9.87 37.09
CA SER A 80 -16.98 10.40 36.01
C SER A 80 -15.53 9.91 36.08
N ARG A 81 -15.00 9.66 37.29
CA ARG A 81 -13.64 9.11 37.50
C ARG A 81 -13.40 7.76 36.83
N PHE A 82 -14.46 7.00 36.53
CA PHE A 82 -14.37 5.70 35.86
C PHE A 82 -14.66 5.79 34.36
N CYS A 83 -14.77 6.99 33.80
CA CYS A 83 -15.05 7.24 32.39
C CYS A 83 -16.26 6.46 31.84
N PRO A 84 -17.45 6.51 32.48
CA PRO A 84 -18.64 5.84 31.99
C PRO A 84 -19.09 6.46 30.65
N LEU A 85 -19.32 5.62 29.64
CA LEU A 85 -19.88 6.09 28.36
C LEU A 85 -21.36 6.42 28.53
N LYS A 86 -22.08 5.57 29.28
CA LYS A 86 -23.51 5.74 29.53
C LYS A 86 -23.89 5.18 30.90
N VAL A 87 -24.86 5.83 31.53
CA VAL A 87 -25.51 5.31 32.73
C VAL A 87 -27.00 5.19 32.43
N THR A 88 -27.60 4.08 32.83
CA THR A 88 -29.04 3.84 32.69
C THR A 88 -29.61 3.43 34.04
N ALA A 89 -30.37 4.34 34.65
CA ALA A 89 -31.21 4.02 35.80
C ALA A 89 -32.30 3.00 35.40
N LEU A 90 -32.55 2.00 36.23
CA LEU A 90 -33.59 1.01 36.01
C LEU A 90 -34.90 1.45 36.69
N TRP A 91 -36.00 1.19 36.00
CA TRP A 91 -37.35 1.61 36.40
C TRP A 91 -38.31 0.44 36.31
N ASN A 92 -39.33 0.46 37.18
CA ASN A 92 -40.47 -0.45 37.13
C ASN A 92 -41.79 0.35 37.28
N SER A 93 -42.92 -0.36 37.35
CA SER A 93 -44.24 0.27 37.50
C SER A 93 -44.41 1.10 38.78
N ARG A 94 -43.54 0.90 39.79
CA ARG A 94 -43.50 1.65 41.05
C ARG A 94 -42.46 2.78 41.05
N GLY A 95 -41.74 3.00 39.94
CA GLY A 95 -40.71 4.04 39.81
C GLY A 95 -39.29 3.49 39.74
N HIS A 96 -38.32 4.30 40.18
CA HIS A 96 -36.90 3.99 40.17
C HIS A 96 -36.59 2.76 41.05
N THR A 97 -35.77 1.81 40.59
CA THR A 97 -35.54 0.55 41.34
C THR A 97 -34.37 0.60 42.32
N GLY A 98 -33.69 1.74 42.43
CA GLY A 98 -32.46 1.88 43.21
C GLY A 98 -31.26 1.17 42.56
N THR A 99 -31.34 0.86 41.26
CA THR A 99 -30.29 0.20 40.48
C THR A 99 -30.01 0.98 39.20
N ALA A 100 -28.75 1.07 38.83
CA ALA A 100 -28.31 1.63 37.56
C ALA A 100 -27.29 0.69 36.88
N ILE A 101 -27.31 0.70 35.55
CA ILE A 101 -26.34 0.01 34.71
C ILE A 101 -25.40 1.03 34.09
N ILE A 102 -24.10 0.79 34.17
CA ILE A 102 -23.06 1.64 33.63
C ILE A 102 -22.44 0.93 32.44
N GLU A 103 -22.41 1.56 31.27
CA GLU A 103 -21.74 1.04 30.08
C GLU A 103 -20.36 1.72 29.93
N PHE A 104 -19.30 0.92 29.79
CA PHE A 104 -17.91 1.39 29.66
C PHE A 104 -17.32 1.23 28.24
N GLY A 105 -18.04 0.57 27.33
CA GLY A 105 -17.63 0.39 25.93
C GLY A 105 -17.30 -1.05 25.56
N ASN A 106 -16.89 -1.27 24.32
CA ASN A 106 -16.64 -2.61 23.77
C ASN A 106 -15.15 -3.01 23.71
N ASP A 107 -14.26 -2.04 23.92
CA ASP A 107 -12.82 -2.17 23.75
C ASP A 107 -12.11 -2.48 25.07
N TRP A 108 -10.80 -2.68 25.01
CA TRP A 108 -10.00 -3.01 26.19
C TRP A 108 -9.83 -1.84 27.17
N SER A 109 -9.93 -0.59 26.70
CA SER A 109 -10.04 0.58 27.59
C SER A 109 -11.32 0.52 28.42
N GLY A 110 -12.46 0.17 27.80
CA GLY A 110 -13.72 -0.03 28.51
C GLY A 110 -13.63 -1.13 29.56
N PHE A 111 -12.87 -2.20 29.29
CA PHE A 111 -12.59 -3.24 30.29
C PHE A 111 -11.77 -2.70 31.47
N GLY A 112 -10.72 -1.94 31.19
CA GLY A 112 -9.92 -1.27 32.23
C GLY A 112 -10.76 -0.35 33.12
N ASN A 113 -11.63 0.45 32.51
CA ASN A 113 -12.56 1.34 33.22
C ASN A 113 -13.55 0.56 34.10
N ALA A 114 -14.14 -0.53 33.58
CA ALA A 114 -15.05 -1.38 34.32
C ALA A 114 -14.35 -2.06 35.53
N ARG A 115 -13.11 -2.50 35.35
CA ARG A 115 -12.30 -3.08 36.42
C ARG A 115 -11.88 -2.06 37.48
N ALA A 116 -11.58 -0.83 37.08
CA ALA A 116 -11.34 0.26 38.04
C ALA A 116 -12.57 0.55 38.90
N PHE A 117 -13.76 0.60 38.27
CA PHE A 117 -15.05 0.73 38.95
C PHE A 117 -15.26 -0.39 39.98
N GLU A 118 -15.12 -1.65 39.58
CA GLU A 118 -15.31 -2.79 40.50
C GLU A 118 -14.26 -2.82 41.61
N SER A 119 -12.99 -2.52 41.29
CA SER A 119 -11.93 -2.48 42.30
C SER A 119 -12.20 -1.42 43.36
N TYR A 120 -12.71 -0.24 42.98
CA TYR A 120 -13.06 0.82 43.92
C TYR A 120 -14.09 0.35 44.94
N PHE A 121 -15.21 -0.19 44.47
CA PHE A 121 -16.26 -0.70 45.36
C PHE A 121 -15.79 -1.90 46.18
N MET A 122 -14.99 -2.80 45.60
CA MET A 122 -14.44 -3.93 46.33
C MET A 122 -13.50 -3.51 47.47
N THR A 123 -12.63 -2.51 47.26
CA THR A 123 -11.70 -2.01 48.28
C THR A 123 -12.42 -1.27 49.41
N GLU A 124 -13.54 -0.61 49.13
CA GLU A 124 -14.38 0.04 50.15
C GLU A 124 -15.31 -0.95 50.89
N GLY A 125 -15.27 -2.25 50.59
CA GLY A 125 -16.19 -3.22 51.18
C GLY A 125 -17.63 -3.07 50.68
N HIS A 126 -17.79 -2.53 49.47
CA HIS A 126 -19.05 -2.26 48.80
C HIS A 126 -19.19 -3.07 47.48
N GLY A 127 -18.49 -4.20 47.39
CA GLY A 127 -18.56 -5.08 46.22
C GLY A 127 -19.79 -5.98 46.23
N LYS A 128 -19.93 -6.82 45.19
CA LYS A 128 -21.03 -7.79 45.06
C LYS A 128 -21.15 -8.73 46.25
N ARG A 129 -20.01 -9.20 46.78
CA ARG A 129 -19.97 -10.13 47.92
C ARG A 129 -20.50 -9.46 49.18
N ASP A 130 -20.16 -8.20 49.38
CA ASP A 130 -20.60 -7.41 50.53
C ASP A 130 -22.10 -7.09 50.42
N TRP A 131 -22.57 -6.76 49.21
CA TRP A 131 -24.00 -6.61 48.93
C TRP A 131 -24.83 -7.87 49.25
N LYS A 132 -24.30 -9.07 48.96
CA LYS A 132 -24.97 -10.33 49.29
C LYS A 132 -25.00 -10.60 50.81
N LYS A 133 -24.06 -10.05 51.57
CA LYS A 133 -23.91 -10.26 53.04
C LYS A 133 -24.45 -9.12 53.89
N LYS A 134 -24.91 -8.03 53.27
CA LYS A 134 -25.33 -6.84 53.99
C LYS A 134 -26.45 -7.17 55.00
N GLU A 135 -26.32 -6.58 56.18
CA GLU A 135 -27.39 -6.54 57.18
C GLU A 135 -28.22 -5.26 57.00
N ASN A 136 -29.32 -5.15 57.73
CA ASN A 136 -30.10 -3.92 57.74
C ASN A 136 -29.24 -2.79 58.35
N GLY A 137 -28.89 -1.77 57.57
CA GLY A 137 -28.14 -0.59 58.05
C GLY A 137 -26.96 -0.14 57.18
N TYR A 138 -26.57 -0.91 56.16
CA TYR A 138 -25.50 -0.49 55.25
C TYR A 138 -25.89 0.75 54.41
N SER A 139 -25.14 1.83 54.58
CA SER A 139 -25.26 3.06 53.78
C SER A 139 -24.28 3.07 52.63
N GLY A 140 -24.64 3.71 51.51
CA GLY A 140 -23.73 3.92 50.38
C GLY A 140 -24.03 3.03 49.18
N LEU A 141 -23.40 3.35 48.07
CA LEU A 141 -23.57 2.63 46.80
C LEU A 141 -22.74 1.34 46.79
N PHE A 142 -23.21 0.34 46.08
CA PHE A 142 -22.46 -0.91 45.86
C PHE A 142 -22.29 -1.13 44.36
N GLY A 143 -21.15 -1.63 43.94
CA GLY A 143 -20.80 -1.76 42.52
C GLY A 143 -19.94 -2.96 42.17
N TRP A 144 -20.16 -3.54 41.00
CA TRP A 144 -19.35 -4.63 40.43
C TRP A 144 -19.46 -4.70 38.90
N VAL A 145 -18.54 -5.42 38.24
CA VAL A 145 -18.67 -5.69 36.80
C VAL A 145 -19.75 -6.77 36.59
N ALA A 146 -20.65 -6.53 35.64
CA ALA A 146 -21.71 -7.46 35.29
C ALA A 146 -21.14 -8.77 34.70
N MET A 147 -21.52 -9.88 35.32
CA MET A 147 -21.13 -11.24 34.89
C MET A 147 -22.36 -12.10 34.60
N ASP A 148 -22.13 -13.39 34.33
CA ASP A 148 -23.13 -14.42 34.07
C ASP A 148 -24.28 -14.43 35.09
N GLU A 149 -23.98 -14.40 36.40
CA GLU A 149 -25.00 -14.37 37.46
C GLU A 149 -25.97 -13.19 37.29
N ASP A 150 -25.45 -12.01 36.94
CA ASP A 150 -26.26 -10.79 36.76
C ASP A 150 -27.05 -10.86 35.46
N TYR A 151 -26.44 -11.40 34.40
CA TYR A 151 -27.05 -11.59 33.08
C TYR A 151 -28.24 -12.54 33.13
N PHE A 152 -28.15 -13.63 33.89
CA PHE A 152 -29.22 -14.62 34.05
C PHE A 152 -30.23 -14.27 35.14
N TYR A 153 -29.96 -13.25 35.96
CA TYR A 153 -30.87 -12.83 37.03
C TYR A 153 -32.28 -12.53 36.49
N GLN A 154 -33.30 -13.06 37.16
CA GLN A 154 -34.70 -12.79 36.83
C GLN A 154 -35.13 -11.47 37.49
N GLY A 155 -35.00 -10.38 36.75
CA GLY A 155 -35.40 -9.05 37.20
C GLY A 155 -35.01 -7.95 36.20
N PRO A 156 -35.27 -6.68 36.53
CA PRO A 156 -34.95 -5.54 35.66
C PRO A 156 -33.47 -5.51 35.24
N THR A 157 -32.56 -5.87 36.16
CA THR A 157 -31.11 -5.93 35.91
C THR A 157 -30.79 -6.93 34.80
N GLY A 158 -31.08 -8.22 34.99
CA GLY A 158 -30.78 -9.23 33.97
C GLY A 158 -31.56 -9.00 32.68
N GLY A 159 -32.81 -8.53 32.76
CA GLY A 159 -33.59 -8.14 31.58
C GLY A 159 -32.91 -7.03 30.76
N HIS A 160 -32.36 -6.01 31.42
CA HIS A 160 -31.61 -4.95 30.75
C HIS A 160 -30.32 -5.48 30.11
N LEU A 161 -29.54 -6.27 30.87
CA LEU A 161 -28.27 -6.83 30.40
C LEU A 161 -28.46 -7.71 29.16
N ARG A 162 -29.49 -8.58 29.14
CA ARG A 162 -29.84 -9.40 27.96
C ARG A 162 -30.31 -8.58 26.76
N LYS A 163 -30.98 -7.45 27.01
CA LYS A 163 -31.48 -6.57 25.94
C LYS A 163 -30.37 -5.73 25.30
N LYS A 164 -29.34 -5.37 26.07
CA LYS A 164 -28.30 -4.41 25.66
C LYS A 164 -26.93 -5.02 25.45
N GLY A 165 -26.71 -6.23 25.92
CA GLY A 165 -25.42 -6.90 25.79
C GLY A 165 -25.54 -8.39 25.62
N ASN A 166 -24.38 -9.01 25.45
CA ASN A 166 -24.23 -10.44 25.25
C ASN A 166 -23.12 -10.98 26.15
N LEU A 167 -23.29 -12.20 26.62
CA LEU A 167 -22.34 -12.84 27.51
C LEU A 167 -21.15 -13.40 26.70
N LYS A 168 -19.91 -13.07 27.08
CA LYS A 168 -18.67 -13.52 26.42
C LYS A 168 -17.57 -13.85 27.41
N THR A 169 -16.78 -14.86 27.11
CA THR A 169 -15.49 -15.05 27.80
C THR A 169 -14.46 -14.07 27.24
N ILE A 170 -13.41 -13.85 28.01
CA ILE A 170 -12.27 -13.07 27.53
C ILE A 170 -11.64 -13.73 26.28
N ASN A 171 -11.52 -15.07 26.28
CA ASN A 171 -10.97 -15.80 25.14
C ASN A 171 -11.81 -15.61 23.86
N ASP A 172 -13.14 -15.57 23.97
CA ASP A 172 -14.01 -15.28 22.82
C ASP A 172 -13.72 -13.88 22.24
N ILE A 173 -13.54 -12.89 23.11
CA ILE A 173 -13.27 -11.50 22.71
C ILE A 173 -11.90 -11.37 22.03
N GLU A 174 -10.87 -12.03 22.59
CA GLU A 174 -9.53 -12.05 22.00
C GLU A 174 -9.53 -12.74 20.64
N ASN A 175 -10.16 -13.91 20.53
CA ASN A 175 -10.23 -14.66 19.27
C ASN A 175 -11.03 -13.92 18.20
N GLU A 176 -12.12 -13.23 18.57
CA GLU A 176 -12.83 -12.34 17.66
C GLU A 176 -11.94 -11.21 17.14
N GLY A 177 -11.11 -10.62 18.01
CA GLY A 177 -10.14 -9.60 17.63
C GLY A 177 -9.11 -10.15 16.63
N VAL A 178 -8.50 -11.29 16.96
CA VAL A 178 -7.52 -11.97 16.08
C VAL A 178 -8.15 -12.30 14.73
N ARG A 179 -9.37 -12.84 14.69
CA ARG A 179 -10.05 -13.18 13.44
C ARG A 179 -10.36 -11.94 12.58
N LYS A 180 -10.81 -10.84 13.18
CA LYS A 180 -11.10 -9.58 12.47
C LYS A 180 -9.82 -8.96 11.89
N THR A 181 -8.76 -8.89 12.68
CA THR A 181 -7.46 -8.40 12.23
C THR A 181 -6.87 -9.31 11.15
N GLY A 182 -6.94 -10.63 11.34
CA GLY A 182 -6.48 -11.60 10.35
C GLY A 182 -7.17 -11.46 9.01
N LYS A 183 -8.50 -11.22 9.00
CA LYS A 183 -9.23 -10.93 7.76
C LYS A 183 -8.72 -9.66 7.08
N LEU A 184 -8.57 -8.57 7.83
CA LEU A 184 -8.07 -7.31 7.27
C LEU A 184 -6.65 -7.45 6.70
N VAL A 185 -5.80 -8.20 7.39
CA VAL A 185 -4.44 -8.51 6.93
C VAL A 185 -4.47 -9.32 5.64
N ALA A 186 -5.32 -10.35 5.56
CA ALA A 186 -5.47 -11.15 4.33
C ALA A 186 -6.00 -10.31 3.15
N ASP A 187 -7.00 -9.45 3.40
CA ASP A 187 -7.56 -8.55 2.39
C ASP A 187 -6.49 -7.58 1.87
N LEU A 188 -5.62 -7.07 2.75
CA LEU A 188 -4.52 -6.18 2.36
C LEU A 188 -3.42 -6.93 1.62
N ALA A 189 -3.04 -8.13 2.06
CA ALA A 189 -2.06 -8.98 1.37
C ALA A 189 -2.51 -9.28 -0.06
N SER A 190 -3.79 -9.61 -0.26
CA SER A 190 -4.36 -9.82 -1.59
C SER A 190 -4.25 -8.57 -2.48
N GLN A 191 -4.46 -7.37 -1.93
CA GLN A 191 -4.26 -6.12 -2.68
C GLN A 191 -2.80 -5.86 -3.04
N VAL A 192 -1.86 -6.24 -2.16
CA VAL A 192 -0.42 -6.15 -2.46
C VAL A 192 -0.07 -7.10 -3.60
N GLU A 193 -0.52 -8.36 -3.57
CA GLU A 193 -0.30 -9.33 -4.64
C GLU A 193 -0.83 -8.86 -6.00
N VAL A 194 -2.03 -8.26 -6.03
CA VAL A 194 -2.61 -7.71 -7.28
C VAL A 194 -1.72 -6.60 -7.84
N LYS A 195 -1.25 -5.69 -7.00
CA LYS A 195 -0.36 -4.60 -7.43
C LYS A 195 1.01 -5.10 -7.87
N ASP A 196 1.54 -6.11 -7.19
CA ASP A 196 2.82 -6.73 -7.56
C ASP A 196 2.74 -7.40 -8.93
N ARG A 197 1.65 -8.10 -9.24
CA ARG A 197 1.40 -8.64 -10.59
C ARG A 197 1.35 -7.53 -11.64
N HIS A 198 0.64 -6.45 -11.35
CA HIS A 198 0.53 -5.34 -12.30
C HIS A 198 1.88 -4.65 -12.56
N LEU A 199 2.72 -4.50 -11.54
CA LEU A 199 4.08 -3.97 -11.71
C LEU A 199 4.93 -4.91 -12.58
N ASN A 200 4.87 -6.22 -12.34
CA ASN A 200 5.59 -7.20 -13.15
C ASN A 200 5.12 -7.18 -14.62
N GLU A 201 3.82 -7.04 -14.87
CA GLU A 201 3.28 -6.89 -16.23
C GLU A 201 3.86 -5.65 -16.94
N LEU A 202 3.88 -4.49 -16.27
CA LEU A 202 4.46 -3.25 -16.80
C LEU A 202 5.96 -3.39 -17.06
N GLU A 203 6.70 -4.05 -16.18
CA GLU A 203 8.12 -4.32 -16.36
C GLU A 203 8.38 -5.22 -17.57
N CYS A 204 7.56 -6.26 -17.77
CA CYS A 204 7.62 -7.10 -18.96
C CYS A 204 7.34 -6.31 -20.25
N GLU A 205 6.31 -5.45 -20.26
CA GLU A 205 6.01 -4.58 -21.41
C GLU A 205 7.18 -3.63 -21.72
N TYR A 206 7.72 -2.97 -20.70
CA TYR A 206 8.85 -2.05 -20.83
C TYR A 206 10.09 -2.75 -21.42
N ASN A 207 10.45 -3.92 -20.89
CA ASN A 207 11.57 -4.71 -21.40
C ASN A 207 11.32 -5.19 -22.84
N GLY A 208 10.08 -5.50 -23.20
CA GLY A 208 9.67 -5.78 -24.57
C GLY A 208 9.91 -4.60 -25.52
N ILE A 209 9.54 -3.38 -25.10
CA ILE A 209 9.75 -2.15 -25.86
C ILE A 209 11.25 -1.87 -26.06
N ILE A 210 12.06 -1.97 -24.99
CA ILE A 210 13.51 -1.79 -25.07
C ILE A 210 14.12 -2.77 -26.09
N THR A 211 13.76 -4.05 -26.00
CA THR A 211 14.30 -5.09 -26.90
C THR A 211 13.93 -4.82 -28.35
N SER A 212 12.72 -4.31 -28.61
CA SER A 212 12.30 -3.92 -29.96
C SER A 212 13.05 -2.69 -30.46
N LEU A 213 13.29 -1.71 -29.59
CA LEU A 213 14.03 -0.50 -29.92
C LEU A 213 15.49 -0.82 -30.26
N ASP A 214 16.15 -1.68 -29.46
CA ASP A 214 17.53 -2.11 -29.71
C ASP A 214 17.67 -2.76 -31.10
N LYS A 215 16.71 -3.62 -31.49
CA LYS A 215 16.67 -4.21 -32.84
C LYS A 215 16.55 -3.17 -33.94
N MET A 216 15.68 -2.18 -33.78
CA MET A 216 15.53 -1.09 -34.76
C MET A 216 16.81 -0.26 -34.89
N VAL A 217 17.51 -0.03 -33.78
CA VAL A 217 18.81 0.66 -33.78
C VAL A 217 19.85 -0.18 -34.53
N GLU A 218 19.96 -1.48 -34.26
CA GLU A 218 20.87 -2.38 -34.99
C GLU A 218 20.57 -2.44 -36.50
N GLU A 219 19.29 -2.50 -36.88
CA GLU A 219 18.86 -2.49 -38.28
C GLU A 219 19.21 -1.16 -38.97
N LYS A 220 18.98 -0.03 -38.28
CA LYS A 220 19.37 1.29 -38.76
C LYS A 220 20.88 1.39 -38.96
N GLU A 221 21.68 0.90 -38.00
CA GLU A 221 23.15 0.90 -38.10
C GLU A 221 23.62 0.07 -39.30
N LYS A 222 23.05 -1.12 -39.51
CA LYS A 222 23.33 -1.95 -40.70
C LYS A 222 23.00 -1.23 -42.01
N PHE A 223 21.86 -0.53 -42.06
CA PHE A 223 21.45 0.24 -43.23
C PHE A 223 22.38 1.43 -43.51
N VAL A 224 22.81 2.16 -42.48
CA VAL A 224 23.78 3.25 -42.63
C VAL A 224 25.11 2.71 -43.17
N LEU A 225 25.63 1.63 -42.59
CA LEU A 225 26.87 1.00 -43.04
C LEU A 225 26.80 0.47 -44.48
N SER A 226 25.64 -0.05 -44.92
CA SER A 226 25.47 -0.50 -46.30
C SER A 226 25.43 0.70 -47.25
N HIS A 227 24.68 1.76 -46.92
CA HIS A 227 24.64 3.00 -47.70
C HIS A 227 26.03 3.62 -47.88
N GLU A 228 26.82 3.73 -46.81
CA GLU A 228 28.20 4.23 -46.88
C GLU A 228 29.10 3.36 -47.78
N LYS A 229 28.90 2.03 -47.79
CA LYS A 229 29.62 1.13 -48.71
C LYS A 229 29.19 1.34 -50.16
N PHE A 230 27.91 1.53 -50.41
CA PHE A 230 27.38 1.82 -51.75
C PHE A 230 27.91 3.15 -52.28
N GLU A 231 27.93 4.21 -51.47
CA GLU A 231 28.54 5.50 -51.85
C GLU A 231 30.02 5.35 -52.20
N LYS A 232 30.81 4.61 -51.40
CA LYS A 232 32.23 4.35 -51.70
C LYS A 232 32.44 3.58 -53.00
N LEU A 233 31.55 2.66 -53.35
CA LEU A 233 31.59 1.90 -54.61
C LEU A 233 31.21 2.75 -55.82
N ASP A 234 30.20 3.62 -55.69
CA ASP A 234 29.78 4.57 -56.72
C ASP A 234 30.89 5.59 -57.03
N VAL A 235 31.57 6.12 -56.01
CA VAL A 235 32.75 6.99 -56.20
C VAL A 235 33.89 6.24 -56.91
N ARG A 236 34.13 4.97 -56.57
CA ARG A 236 35.20 4.18 -57.18
C ARG A 236 34.92 3.77 -58.62
N THR A 237 33.66 3.60 -59.02
CA THR A 237 33.26 3.24 -60.40
C THR A 237 33.21 4.44 -61.34
N LYS A 238 32.97 5.66 -60.83
CA LYS A 238 33.03 6.89 -61.62
C LYS A 238 34.47 7.36 -61.96
N GLN A 239 35.46 6.99 -61.14
CA GLN A 239 36.87 7.31 -61.42
C GLN A 239 37.46 6.73 -62.72
N PRO A 240 37.28 5.43 -63.06
CA PRO A 240 37.82 4.87 -64.30
C PRO A 240 37.15 5.41 -65.56
N ASP A 241 35.85 5.70 -65.53
CA ASP A 241 35.12 6.23 -66.67
C ASP A 241 35.57 7.67 -67.02
N ASP A 242 35.82 8.51 -66.00
CA ASP A 242 36.35 9.86 -66.19
C ASP A 242 37.80 9.86 -66.73
N LEU A 243 38.64 8.91 -66.30
CA LEU A 243 40.00 8.74 -66.81
C LEU A 243 40.01 8.23 -68.26
N ALA A 244 39.10 7.31 -68.61
CA ALA A 244 38.96 6.80 -69.98
C ALA A 244 38.41 7.87 -70.94
N ALA A 245 37.48 8.72 -70.48
CA ALA A 245 36.94 9.83 -71.26
C ALA A 245 38.01 10.90 -71.58
N ARG A 246 38.84 11.27 -70.59
CA ARG A 246 39.96 12.21 -70.79
C ARG A 246 41.01 11.67 -71.76
N SER A 247 41.45 10.42 -71.58
CA SER A 247 42.40 9.76 -72.48
C SER A 247 41.91 9.72 -73.94
N ASN A 248 40.63 9.42 -74.15
CA ASN A 248 40.04 9.41 -75.49
C ASN A 248 39.94 10.81 -76.13
N CYS A 249 39.71 11.86 -75.33
CA CYS A 249 39.70 13.24 -75.79
C CYS A 249 41.10 13.69 -76.22
N ASP A 250 42.13 13.38 -75.41
CA ASP A 250 43.53 13.70 -75.72
C ASP A 250 43.99 12.97 -76.98
N ARG A 251 43.59 11.70 -77.16
CA ARG A 251 43.90 10.95 -78.38
C ARG A 251 43.26 11.57 -79.62
N ARG A 252 42.00 12.01 -79.55
CA ARG A 252 41.34 12.71 -80.68
C ARG A 252 41.97 14.04 -81.00
N SER A 253 42.39 14.80 -79.98
CA SER A 253 43.10 16.08 -80.17
C SER A 253 44.42 15.86 -80.91
N ASN A 254 45.21 14.88 -80.49
CA ASN A 254 46.46 14.52 -81.16
C ASN A 254 46.25 14.00 -82.59
N GLU A 255 45.15 13.29 -82.86
CA GLU A 255 44.79 12.85 -84.22
C GLU A 255 44.37 14.04 -85.11
N GLN A 256 43.65 15.02 -84.58
CA GLN A 256 43.32 16.25 -85.30
C GLN A 256 44.56 17.10 -85.61
N GLU A 257 45.51 17.21 -84.68
CA GLU A 257 46.79 17.90 -84.94
C GLU A 257 47.58 17.19 -86.04
N LYS A 258 47.68 15.85 -86.00
CA LYS A 258 48.33 15.09 -87.06
C LYS A 258 47.64 15.26 -88.41
N GLN A 259 46.31 15.32 -88.44
CA GLN A 259 45.56 15.53 -89.66
C GLN A 259 45.79 16.94 -90.22
N MET A 260 45.82 17.98 -89.37
CA MET A 260 46.20 19.34 -89.81
C MET A 260 47.60 19.35 -90.40
N VAL A 261 48.57 18.66 -89.78
CA VAL A 261 49.93 18.56 -90.32
C VAL A 261 49.94 17.87 -91.68
N CYS A 262 49.20 16.77 -91.86
CA CYS A 262 49.08 16.08 -93.15
C CYS A 262 48.38 16.90 -94.23
N ASP A 263 47.38 17.72 -93.88
CA ASP A 263 46.64 18.54 -94.83
C ASP A 263 47.42 19.80 -95.24
N PHE A 264 48.21 20.38 -94.32
CA PHE A 264 49.01 21.58 -94.58
C PHE A 264 50.39 21.31 -95.19
N LEU A 265 51.00 20.13 -94.94
CA LEU A 265 52.31 19.78 -95.50
C LEU A 265 52.36 19.87 -97.05
N PRO A 266 51.39 19.34 -97.82
CA PRO A 266 51.39 19.45 -99.28
C PRO A 266 51.27 20.89 -99.78
N ALA A 267 50.51 21.74 -99.09
CA ALA A 267 50.36 23.15 -99.43
C ALA A 267 51.62 23.96 -99.13
N PHE A 268 52.27 23.69 -98.00
CA PHE A 268 53.54 24.31 -97.62
C PHE A 268 54.67 23.88 -98.56
N PHE A 269 54.74 22.60 -98.93
CA PHE A 269 55.71 22.11 -99.93
C PHE A 269 55.43 22.65 -101.33
N SER A 270 54.16 22.78 -101.74
CA SER A 270 53.81 23.36 -103.04
C SER A 270 54.15 24.85 -103.13
N SER A 271 53.96 25.61 -102.05
CA SER A 271 54.42 27.00 -101.92
C SER A 271 55.95 27.09 -102.01
N PHE A 272 56.67 26.26 -101.23
CA PHE A 272 58.13 26.29 -101.16
C PHE A 272 58.82 25.91 -102.48
N VAL A 273 58.28 24.92 -103.21
CA VAL A 273 58.82 24.50 -104.51
C VAL A 273 58.49 25.51 -105.63
N ASN A 274 57.30 26.13 -105.60
CA ASN A 274 56.95 27.16 -106.58
C ASN A 274 57.74 28.47 -106.41
N GLU A 275 58.13 28.82 -105.18
CA GLU A 275 58.92 30.02 -104.90
C GLU A 275 60.40 29.86 -105.31
N HIS A 276 60.94 28.63 -105.21
CA HIS A 276 62.32 28.33 -105.59
C HIS A 276 62.54 27.93 -107.06
N LEU A 277 61.50 27.51 -107.81
CA LEU A 277 61.61 27.27 -109.26
C LEU A 277 61.43 28.54 -110.09
N ALA A 278 60.73 29.56 -109.58
CA ALA A 278 60.57 30.86 -110.24
C ALA A 278 61.87 31.71 -110.24
N THR A 279 62.83 31.39 -109.38
CA THR A 279 64.12 32.10 -109.28
C THR A 279 65.24 31.47 -110.11
N PHE A 280 65.07 30.24 -110.62
CA PHE A 280 66.13 29.51 -111.35
C PHE A 280 66.04 29.62 -112.89
N PHE A 281 64.98 30.23 -113.45
CA PHE A 281 64.78 30.39 -114.90
C PHE A 281 64.94 31.83 -115.42
N SER A 282 65.51 32.75 -114.63
CA SER A 282 65.63 34.17 -115.01
C SER A 282 67.02 34.81 -114.81
N LEU A 283 68.11 34.03 -114.84
CA LEU A 283 69.49 34.55 -115.04
C LEU A 283 70.44 33.47 -115.55
#